data_AF-A0AAX1KG45-F1
#
_entry.id   AF-A0AAX1KG45-F1
#
_cell.length_a   1.000
_cell.length_b   1.000
_cell.length_c   1.000
_cell.angle_alpha   90.00
_cell.angle_beta   90.00
_cell.angle_gamma   90.00
#
_symmetry.space_group_name_H-M   'P 1'
#
loop_
_entity.id
_entity.type
_entity.pdbx_description
1 polymer ?
#
loop_
_entity_poly.entity_id
_entity_poly.type
_entity_poly.pdbx_seq_one_letter_code
_entity_poly.pdbx_strand_id
1 'polypeptide(L)'
;MSAIQIELTGKEWNIVKEVWDKVQREIAHLTTLSREQRLAWFREHQYPRPIGFEREIGGTVYTVNAHFSEGAETADGKVNRILNQNITL
;
A
#
# COMPACT_ATOMS: atom_id res chain seq x y z
N MET A 1 -21.78 6.98 -11.63
CA MET A 1 -20.54 6.76 -10.84
C MET A 1 -20.39 7.94 -9.91
N SER A 2 -20.32 7.72 -8.60
CA SER A 2 -20.07 8.80 -7.64
C SER A 2 -18.58 9.16 -7.70
N ALA A 3 -18.25 10.45 -7.84
CA ALA A 3 -16.87 10.90 -7.81
C ALA A 3 -16.41 11.01 -6.36
N ILE A 4 -15.31 10.34 -6.01
CA ILE A 4 -14.69 10.48 -4.69
C ILE A 4 -13.82 11.74 -4.71
N GLN A 5 -14.14 12.70 -3.85
CA GLN A 5 -13.32 13.89 -3.62
C GLN A 5 -12.41 13.63 -2.41
N ILE A 6 -11.10 13.79 -2.61
CA ILE A 6 -10.09 13.65 -1.56
C ILE A 6 -9.47 15.02 -1.34
N GLU A 7 -9.55 15.52 -0.11
CA GLU A 7 -8.87 16.75 0.30
C GLU A 7 -7.48 16.42 0.82
N LEU A 8 -6.47 17.15 0.35
CA LEU A 8 -5.07 16.94 0.70
C LEU A 8 -4.52 18.20 1.35
N THR A 9 -3.72 18.03 2.39
CA THR A 9 -2.90 19.11 2.93
C THR A 9 -1.80 19.50 1.94
N GLY A 10 -1.22 20.69 2.09
CA GLY A 10 -0.13 21.13 1.21
C GLY A 10 1.10 20.20 1.22
N LYS A 11 1.39 19.54 2.35
CA LYS A 11 2.48 18.56 2.44
C LYS A 11 2.15 17.28 1.67
N GLU A 12 0.93 16.76 1.82
CA GLU A 12 0.48 15.57 1.09
C GLU A 12 0.43 15.83 -0.41
N TRP A 13 -0.03 17.01 -0.84
CA TRP A 13 -0.02 17.42 -2.24
C TRP A 13 1.39 17.43 -2.84
N ASN A 14 2.38 17.93 -2.09
CA ASN A 14 3.77 17.93 -2.55
C ASN A 14 4.31 16.51 -2.73
N ILE A 15 3.98 15.58 -1.82
CA ILE A 15 4.34 14.16 -1.96
C ILE A 15 3.70 13.56 -3.21
N VAL A 16 2.39 13.79 -3.41
CA VAL A 16 1.67 13.32 -4.59
C VAL A 16 2.33 13.84 -5.87
N LYS A 17 2.66 15.14 -5.92
CA LYS A 17 3.32 15.75 -7.07
C LYS A 17 4.68 15.13 -7.34
N GLU A 18 5.51 14.95 -6.32
CA GLU A 18 6.84 14.33 -6.48
C GLU A 18 6.75 12.89 -7.01
N VAL A 19 5.84 12.10 -6.45
CA VAL A 19 5.58 10.73 -6.91
C VAL A 19 5.07 10.74 -8.34
N TRP A 20 4.15 11.65 -8.67
CA TRP A 20 3.60 11.77 -10.02
C TRP A 20 4.68 12.12 -11.04
N ASP A 21 5.55 13.08 -10.74
CA ASP A 21 6.66 13.47 -11.62
C ASP A 21 7.64 12.31 -11.84
N LYS A 22 7.89 11.49 -10.82
CA LYS A 22 8.69 10.25 -10.95
C LYS A 22 8.01 9.25 -11.87
N VAL A 23 6.72 8.99 -11.67
CA VAL A 23 5.93 8.09 -12.51
C VAL A 23 5.94 8.54 -13.97
N GLN A 24 5.75 9.83 -14.24
CA GLN A 24 5.76 10.36 -15.60
C GLN A 24 7.12 10.20 -16.27
N ARG A 25 8.24 10.42 -15.56
CA ARG A 25 9.58 10.19 -16.10
C ARG A 25 9.82 8.72 -16.44
N GLU A 26 9.41 7.81 -15.56
CA GLU A 26 9.54 6.37 -15.81
C GLU A 26 8.69 5.93 -17.00
N ILE A 27 7.44 6.40 -17.10
CA ILE A 27 6.57 6.11 -18.26
C ILE A 27 7.24 6.60 -19.55
N ALA A 28 7.74 7.83 -19.56
CA ALA A 28 8.43 8.40 -20.71
C ALA A 28 9.70 7.61 -21.08
N HIS A 29 10.44 7.08 -20.11
CA HIS A 29 11.56 6.17 -20.39
C HIS A 29 11.08 4.86 -21.01
N LEU A 30 10.08 4.21 -20.41
CA LEU A 30 9.55 2.93 -20.86
C LEU A 30 8.97 2.99 -22.27
N THR A 31 8.39 4.11 -22.70
CA THR A 31 7.87 4.26 -24.07
C THR A 31 8.96 4.28 -25.14
N THR A 32 10.22 4.60 -24.78
CA THR A 32 11.36 4.54 -25.71
C THR A 32 11.89 3.13 -25.93
N LEU A 33 11.48 2.16 -25.10
CA LEU A 33 11.99 0.80 -25.11
C LEU A 33 11.17 -0.13 -26.03
N SER A 34 11.86 -1.10 -26.64
CA SER A 34 11.20 -2.22 -27.33
C SER A 34 10.34 -3.05 -26.36
N ARG A 35 9.50 -3.94 -26.91
CA ARG A 35 8.64 -4.81 -26.09
C ARG A 35 9.46 -5.73 -25.19
N GLU A 36 10.54 -6.30 -25.73
CA GLU A 36 11.43 -7.22 -25.04
C GLU A 36 12.17 -6.52 -23.89
N GLN A 37 12.65 -5.30 -24.15
CA GLN A 37 13.31 -4.47 -23.13
C GLN A 37 12.35 -4.05 -22.01
N ARG A 38 11.09 -3.69 -22.33
CA ARG A 38 10.08 -3.41 -21.30
C ARG A 38 9.79 -4.62 -20.42
N LEU A 39 9.73 -5.82 -21.00
CA LEU A 39 9.53 -7.07 -20.25
C LEU A 39 10.72 -7.39 -19.34
N ALA A 40 11.95 -7.16 -19.81
CA ALA A 40 13.15 -7.32 -18.99
C ALA A 40 13.15 -6.32 -17.83
N TRP A 41 12.91 -5.04 -18.12
CA TRP A 41 12.79 -4.00 -17.09
C TRP A 41 11.74 -4.36 -16.04
N PHE A 42 10.56 -4.81 -16.46
CA PHE A 42 9.50 -5.21 -15.53
C PHE A 42 9.91 -6.37 -14.63
N ARG A 43 10.64 -7.36 -15.14
CA ARG A 43 11.14 -8.49 -14.33
C ARG A 43 12.17 -8.05 -13.30
N GLU A 44 13.06 -7.12 -13.66
CA GLU A 44 14.10 -6.59 -12.77
C GLU A 44 13.53 -5.66 -11.69
N HIS A 45 12.47 -4.91 -12.03
CA HIS A 45 11.85 -3.91 -11.16
C HIS A 45 10.58 -4.41 -10.48
N GLN A 46 10.26 -5.71 -10.62
CA GLN A 46 9.22 -6.35 -9.82
C GLN A 46 9.63 -6.29 -8.35
N TYR A 47 8.70 -5.87 -7.50
CA TYR A 47 8.93 -5.84 -6.06
C TYR A 47 9.20 -7.29 -5.57
N PRO A 48 10.41 -7.61 -5.07
CA PRO A 48 10.82 -8.99 -4.83
C PRO A 48 10.26 -9.56 -3.53
N ARG A 49 9.61 -8.73 -2.72
CA ARG A 49 9.02 -9.15 -1.44
C ARG A 49 7.53 -9.39 -1.64
N PRO A 50 6.94 -10.36 -0.91
CA PRO A 50 5.51 -10.49 -0.86
C PRO A 50 4.92 -9.14 -0.42
N ILE A 51 3.87 -8.70 -1.11
CA ILE A 51 3.19 -7.43 -0.79
C ILE A 51 2.57 -7.50 0.62
N GLY A 52 2.37 -8.72 1.15
CA GLY A 52 2.10 -8.95 2.56
C GLY A 52 3.37 -9.17 3.38
N PHE A 53 3.44 -8.61 4.57
CA PHE A 53 4.56 -8.81 5.48
C PHE A 53 4.10 -8.93 6.93
N GLU A 54 4.86 -9.68 7.70
CA GLU A 54 4.70 -9.77 9.15
C GLU A 54 5.78 -8.93 9.83
N ARG A 55 5.40 -8.19 10.87
CA ARG A 55 6.34 -7.41 11.67
C ARG A 55 5.97 -7.46 13.13
N GLU A 56 6.94 -7.79 13.99
CA GLU A 56 6.77 -7.71 15.43
C GLU A 56 7.13 -6.29 15.92
N ILE A 57 6.24 -5.68 16.69
CA ILE A 57 6.46 -4.41 17.38
C ILE A 57 5.93 -4.55 18.80
N GLY A 58 6.82 -4.43 19.80
CA GLY A 58 6.43 -4.49 21.22
C GLY A 58 5.77 -5.81 21.64
N GLY A 59 6.23 -6.95 21.11
CA GLY A 59 5.67 -8.28 21.40
C GLY A 59 4.38 -8.61 20.65
N THR A 60 3.90 -7.72 19.77
CA THR A 60 2.72 -7.95 18.92
C THR A 60 3.13 -8.17 17.48
N VAL A 61 2.68 -9.28 16.87
CA VAL A 61 2.89 -9.58 15.45
C VAL A 61 1.79 -8.90 14.61
N TYR A 62 2.20 -8.03 13.70
CA TYR A 62 1.34 -7.35 12.74
C TYR A 62 1.50 -8.00 11.36
N THR A 63 0.43 -8.62 10.86
CA THR A 63 0.37 -9.16 9.50
C THR A 63 -0.34 -8.14 8.60
N VAL A 64 0.37 -7.62 7.61
CA VAL A 64 -0.21 -6.80 6.54
C VAL A 64 -0.44 -7.72 5.34
N ASN A 65 -1.66 -7.74 4.81
CA ASN A 65 -2.01 -8.49 3.61
C ASN A 65 -2.16 -7.55 2.42
N ALA A 66 -1.70 -7.98 1.27
CA ALA A 66 -1.81 -7.28 -0.01
C ALA A 66 -3.22 -7.30 -0.63
N HIS A 67 -4.11 -8.06 -0.02
CA HIS A 67 -5.45 -8.34 -0.53
C HIS A 67 -6.46 -8.13 0.60
N PHE A 68 -7.65 -7.69 0.22
CA PHE A 68 -8.78 -7.63 1.12
C PHE A 68 -9.39 -9.03 1.22
N SER A 69 -9.62 -9.54 2.43
CA SER A 69 -10.42 -10.74 2.65
C SER A 69 -11.80 -10.34 3.15
N GLU A 70 -12.84 -10.92 2.56
CA GLU A 70 -14.24 -10.63 2.93
C GLU A 70 -14.54 -10.99 4.40
N GLY A 71 -13.83 -11.98 4.94
CA GLY A 71 -13.90 -12.39 6.35
C GLY A 71 -12.95 -11.65 7.29
N ALA A 72 -12.24 -10.60 6.85
CA ALA A 72 -11.36 -9.85 7.74
C ALA A 72 -12.14 -9.13 8.85
N GLU A 73 -11.68 -9.26 10.10
CA GLU A 73 -12.17 -8.45 11.21
C GLU A 73 -11.93 -6.95 10.90
N THR A 74 -12.95 -6.12 11.08
CA THR A 74 -12.81 -4.66 10.90
C THR A 74 -11.91 -4.07 11.99
N ALA A 75 -11.30 -2.91 11.72
CA ALA A 75 -10.49 -2.21 12.70
C ALA A 75 -11.27 -1.94 14.00
N ASP A 76 -12.52 -1.47 13.88
CA ASP A 76 -13.40 -1.22 15.04
C ASP A 76 -13.76 -2.51 15.79
N GLY A 77 -14.06 -3.59 15.06
CA GLY A 77 -14.33 -4.91 15.66
C GLY A 77 -13.14 -5.40 16.49
N LYS A 78 -11.94 -5.27 15.93
CA LYS A 78 -10.69 -5.65 16.59
C LYS A 78 -10.41 -4.81 17.84
N VAL A 79 -10.60 -3.48 17.76
CA VAL A 79 -10.44 -2.57 18.90
C VAL A 79 -11.42 -2.95 20.02
N ASN A 80 -12.71 -3.11 19.70
CA ASN A 80 -13.74 -3.46 20.68
C ASN A 80 -13.47 -4.81 21.35
N ARG A 81 -13.04 -5.83 20.60
CA ARG A 81 -12.69 -7.14 21.16
C ARG A 81 -11.51 -7.05 22.13
N ILE A 82 -10.45 -6.33 21.77
CA ILE A 82 -9.26 -6.16 22.62
C ILE A 82 -9.61 -5.39 23.90
N LEU A 83 -10.40 -4.31 23.79
CA LEU A 83 -10.85 -3.55 24.96
C LEU A 83 -11.70 -4.42 25.89
N ASN A 84 -12.66 -5.18 25.35
CA ASN A 84 -13.51 -6.05 26.16
C ASN A 84 -12.76 -7.20 26.83
N GLN A 85 -11.69 -7.73 26.21
CA GLN A 85 -10.86 -8.77 26.81
C GLN A 85 -9.97 -8.26 27.95
N ASN A 86 -9.52 -6.99 27.88
CA ASN A 86 -8.63 -6.40 28.88
C ASN A 86 -9.37 -5.74 30.06
N ILE A 87 -10.69 -5.51 29.96
CA ILE A 87 -11.50 -4.86 31.00
C ILE A 87 -12.14 -5.88 31.98
N THR A 88 -11.79 -7.17 31.89
CA THR A 88 -12.20 -8.12 32.93
C THR A 88 -11.29 -7.96 34.16
N LEU A 89 -11.53 -6.92 34.96
CA LEU A 89 -11.03 -6.73 36.34
C LEU A 89 -12.19 -6.87 37.32
#